data_AF-A0A409YNU0-F1
#
_entry.id   AF-A0A409YNU0-F1
#
_cell.length_a   1.000
_cell.length_b   1.000
_cell.length_c   1.000
_cell.angle_alpha   90.00
_cell.angle_beta   90.00
_cell.angle_gamma   90.00
#
_symmetry.space_group_name_H-M   'P 1'
#
loop_
_entity.id
_entity.type
_entity.pdbx_description
1 polymer ?
#
loop_
_entity_poly.entity_id
_entity_poly.type
_entity_poly.pdbx_seq_one_letter_code
_entity_poly.pdbx_strand_id
1 'polypeptide(L)'
;MHLSLYAVIGLLSASGLSYAALPTPIAASTARTYLSQLVVAADSNSPAYDRNLFKTWDTISGSCDTRETVLKRDGTSVVTDSSCAATSGHWVSPYDGVATTLASDLDIDHVVPLKEAWLSGARSWTNAQREAFANDLTRPQLVAVTDK
;
A
#
# COMPACT_ATOMS: atom_id res chain seq x y z
N MET A 1 -17.37 36.77 -51.44
CA MET A 1 -17.73 36.18 -50.14
C MET A 1 -16.88 34.94 -49.93
N HIS A 2 -15.75 35.05 -49.22
CA HIS A 2 -14.96 33.90 -48.79
C HIS A 2 -14.86 33.98 -47.27
N LEU A 3 -15.67 33.15 -46.60
CA LEU A 3 -15.62 32.94 -45.15
C LEU A 3 -14.57 31.86 -44.89
N SER A 4 -13.44 32.23 -44.29
CA SER A 4 -12.47 31.27 -43.76
C SER A 4 -12.91 30.83 -42.37
N LEU A 5 -13.25 29.54 -42.24
CA LEU A 5 -13.62 28.91 -40.99
C LEU A 5 -12.33 28.45 -40.27
N TYR A 6 -11.95 29.14 -39.20
CA TYR A 6 -10.87 28.70 -38.33
C TYR A 6 -11.40 27.64 -37.35
N ALA A 7 -11.01 26.38 -37.54
CA ALA A 7 -11.25 25.32 -36.57
C ALA A 7 -10.18 25.40 -35.47
N VAL A 8 -10.58 25.82 -34.27
CA VAL A 8 -9.73 25.77 -33.07
C VAL A 8 -9.79 24.35 -32.53
N ILE A 9 -8.72 23.57 -32.75
CA ILE A 9 -8.55 22.25 -32.14
C ILE A 9 -8.03 22.50 -30.72
N GLY A 10 -8.92 22.41 -29.73
CA GLY A 10 -8.53 22.36 -28.33
C GLY A 10 -7.91 21.00 -28.01
N LEU A 11 -6.61 20.96 -27.71
CA LEU A 11 -5.98 19.78 -27.11
C LEU A 11 -6.52 19.63 -25.68
N LEU A 12 -7.41 18.66 -25.47
CA LEU A 12 -7.71 18.14 -24.14
C LEU A 12 -6.54 17.26 -23.70
N SER A 13 -5.64 17.82 -22.89
CA SER A 13 -4.68 17.05 -22.11
C SER A 13 -5.46 16.27 -21.06
N ALA A 14 -5.82 15.02 -21.36
CA ALA A 14 -6.28 14.09 -20.34
C ALA A 14 -5.10 13.79 -19.42
N SER A 15 -4.98 14.55 -18.33
CA SER A 15 -4.11 14.20 -17.21
C SER A 15 -4.65 12.89 -16.64
N GLY A 16 -4.13 11.77 -17.11
CA GLY A 16 -4.45 10.47 -16.54
C GLY A 16 -4.12 10.53 -15.05
N LEU A 17 -5.09 10.17 -14.21
CA LEU A 17 -4.85 9.99 -12.78
C LEU A 17 -3.69 8.99 -12.66
N SER A 18 -2.55 9.51 -12.22
CA SER A 18 -1.33 8.73 -12.08
C SER A 18 -1.44 7.95 -10.77
N TYR A 19 -1.32 6.63 -10.85
CA TYR A 19 -1.15 5.81 -9.66
C TYR A 19 0.11 6.26 -8.93
N ALA A 20 0.06 6.35 -7.60
CA ALA A 20 1.30 6.34 -6.85
C ALA A 20 2.00 5.01 -7.16
N ALA A 21 3.22 5.09 -7.71
CA ALA A 21 4.00 3.90 -7.97
C ALA A 21 4.30 3.25 -6.61
N LEU A 22 3.98 1.96 -6.48
CA LEU A 22 4.42 1.15 -5.35
C LEU A 22 5.94 1.30 -5.16
N PRO A 23 6.47 1.13 -3.94
CA PRO A 23 7.92 1.09 -3.72
C PRO A 23 8.58 0.20 -4.76
N THR A 24 9.58 0.74 -5.46
CA THR A 24 10.21 0.03 -6.58
C THR A 24 10.72 -1.32 -6.07
N PRO A 25 10.27 -2.45 -6.65
CA PRO A 25 10.74 -3.76 -6.24
C PRO A 25 12.26 -3.87 -6.39
N ILE A 26 12.88 -4.73 -5.60
CA ILE A 26 14.29 -5.08 -5.80
C ILE A 26 14.53 -5.62 -7.22
N ALA A 27 15.77 -5.52 -7.70
CA ALA A 27 16.14 -6.08 -8.98
C ALA A 27 15.80 -7.58 -9.08
N ALA A 28 15.31 -8.01 -10.25
CA ALA A 28 14.86 -9.38 -10.46
C ALA A 28 15.98 -10.42 -10.24
N SER A 29 17.24 -10.07 -10.47
CA SER A 29 18.40 -10.91 -10.14
C SER A 29 18.50 -11.15 -8.63
N THR A 30 18.39 -10.09 -7.82
CA THR A 30 18.38 -10.18 -6.35
C THR A 30 17.20 -11.01 -5.85
N ALA A 31 16.00 -10.79 -6.41
CA ALA A 31 14.81 -11.58 -6.06
C ALA A 31 15.02 -13.08 -6.33
N ARG A 32 15.63 -13.45 -7.47
CA ARG A 32 15.97 -14.85 -7.77
C ARG A 32 17.00 -15.43 -6.79
N THR A 33 17.98 -14.64 -6.36
CA THR A 33 18.93 -15.06 -5.31
C THR A 33 18.20 -15.36 -4.01
N TYR A 34 17.32 -14.47 -3.54
CA TYR A 34 16.52 -14.72 -2.33
C TYR A 34 15.61 -15.94 -2.49
N LEU A 35 14.93 -16.08 -3.62
CA LEU A 35 14.08 -17.24 -3.91
C LEU A 35 14.85 -18.56 -3.81
N SER A 36 16.08 -18.61 -4.33
CA SER A 36 16.92 -19.82 -4.28
C SER A 36 17.37 -20.23 -2.87
N GLN A 37 17.28 -19.31 -1.90
CA GLN A 37 17.64 -19.54 -0.50
C GLN A 37 16.44 -19.98 0.35
N LEU A 38 15.22 -19.93 -0.20
CA LEU A 38 14.03 -20.31 0.54
C LEU A 38 13.97 -21.83 0.72
N VAL A 39 13.68 -22.25 1.95
CA VAL A 39 13.36 -23.63 2.26
C VAL A 39 11.89 -23.87 1.90
N VAL A 40 11.64 -24.79 0.98
CA VAL A 40 10.28 -25.24 0.68
C VAL A 40 9.81 -26.15 1.81
N ALA A 41 8.70 -25.78 2.44
CA ALA A 41 8.07 -26.55 3.50
C ALA A 41 6.55 -26.57 3.29
N ALA A 42 5.86 -27.50 3.93
CA ALA A 42 4.40 -27.48 3.97
C ALA A 42 3.91 -26.36 4.88
N ASP A 43 2.81 -25.71 4.48
CA ASP A 43 2.10 -24.74 5.32
C ASP A 43 1.70 -25.37 6.65
N SER A 44 1.72 -24.56 7.71
CA SER A 44 1.24 -25.01 9.01
C SER A 44 0.54 -23.91 9.77
N ASN A 45 -0.72 -24.20 10.13
CA ASN A 45 -1.57 -23.39 11.00
C ASN A 45 -1.59 -23.95 12.43
N SER A 46 -0.48 -24.53 12.89
CA SER A 46 -0.33 -25.02 14.27
C SER A 46 0.84 -24.30 14.96
N PRO A 47 0.56 -23.47 15.99
CA PRO A 47 -0.75 -23.13 16.53
C PRO A 47 -1.63 -22.35 15.54
N ALA A 48 -2.94 -22.31 15.80
CA ALA A 48 -3.89 -21.58 14.96
C ALA A 48 -3.52 -20.10 14.87
N TYR A 49 -3.68 -19.52 13.67
CA TYR A 49 -3.46 -18.10 13.42
C TYR A 49 -4.22 -17.21 14.40
N ASP A 50 -3.50 -16.29 15.03
CA ASP A 50 -4.03 -15.22 15.85
C ASP A 50 -3.60 -13.86 15.26
N ARG A 51 -4.58 -13.11 14.74
CA ARG A 51 -4.36 -11.79 14.14
C ARG A 51 -3.82 -10.78 15.15
N ASN A 52 -4.15 -10.92 16.43
CA ASN A 52 -3.75 -9.97 17.47
C ASN A 52 -2.23 -10.00 17.74
N LEU A 53 -1.53 -11.03 17.27
CA LEU A 53 -0.07 -11.12 17.38
C LEU A 53 0.69 -10.28 16.34
N PHE A 54 -0.01 -9.73 15.34
CA PHE A 54 0.52 -8.79 14.36
C PHE A 54 0.00 -7.39 14.69
N LYS A 55 0.66 -6.74 15.65
CA LYS A 55 0.24 -5.43 16.14
C LYS A 55 0.36 -4.36 15.04
N THR A 56 -0.68 -3.54 14.94
CA THR A 56 -0.76 -2.35 14.10
C THR A 56 -1.57 -1.30 14.86
N TRP A 57 -1.43 0.00 14.63
CA TRP A 57 -0.46 0.68 13.75
C TRP A 57 0.61 1.37 14.60
N ASP A 58 1.88 1.22 14.23
CA ASP A 58 2.98 1.85 14.96
C ASP A 58 3.08 3.34 14.60
N THR A 59 3.41 4.18 15.59
CA THR A 59 3.81 5.57 15.36
C THR A 59 5.14 5.62 14.63
N ILE A 60 5.16 6.26 13.45
CA ILE A 60 6.35 6.38 12.61
C ILE A 60 7.09 7.69 12.87
N SER A 61 6.36 8.81 12.89
CA SER A 61 6.94 10.13 13.13
C SER A 61 5.89 11.12 13.62
N GLY A 62 6.15 11.79 14.73
CA GLY A 62 5.20 12.71 15.35
C GLY A 62 3.89 11.98 15.70
N SER A 63 2.76 12.48 15.18
CA SER A 63 1.44 11.86 15.33
C SER A 63 1.07 10.91 14.19
N CYS A 64 1.92 10.75 13.18
CA CYS A 64 1.65 9.86 12.04
C CYS A 64 1.93 8.42 12.42
N ASP A 65 0.90 7.58 12.39
CA ASP A 65 1.05 6.13 12.43
C ASP A 65 1.38 5.56 11.04
N THR A 66 1.55 4.25 11.00
CA THR A 66 1.84 3.52 9.78
C THR A 66 0.74 3.69 8.73
N ARG A 67 -0.54 3.70 9.14
CA ARG A 67 -1.65 3.90 8.20
C ARG A 67 -1.57 5.26 7.54
N GLU A 68 -1.45 6.33 8.33
CA GLU A 68 -1.40 7.69 7.80
C GLU A 68 -0.14 7.92 6.95
N THR A 69 0.95 7.22 7.29
CA THR A 69 2.18 7.23 6.47
C THR A 69 1.94 6.61 5.10
N VAL A 70 1.21 5.50 5.01
CA VAL A 70 0.86 4.87 3.72
C VAL A 70 -0.13 5.73 2.93
N LEU A 71 -1.16 6.31 3.57
CA LEU A 71 -2.09 7.20 2.88
C LEU A 71 -1.40 8.41 2.25
N LYS A 72 -0.45 9.03 2.98
CA LYS A 72 0.39 10.11 2.44
C LYS A 72 1.28 9.67 1.28
N ARG A 73 1.83 8.46 1.35
CA ARG A 73 2.74 7.91 0.33
C ARG A 73 2.00 7.55 -0.96
N ASP A 74 0.83 6.94 -0.83
CA ASP A 74 0.08 6.38 -1.95
C ASP A 74 -0.93 7.36 -2.57
N GLY A 75 -1.15 8.50 -1.92
CA GLY A 75 -2.02 9.56 -2.41
C GLY A 75 -1.26 10.71 -3.07
N THR A 76 -1.99 11.53 -3.81
CA THR A 76 -1.52 12.82 -4.33
C THR A 76 -2.33 13.95 -3.73
N SER A 77 -1.70 15.12 -3.53
CA SER A 77 -2.32 16.30 -2.88
C SER A 77 -2.95 15.99 -1.52
N VAL A 78 -2.37 15.05 -0.77
CA VAL A 78 -2.88 14.65 0.54
C VAL A 78 -2.72 15.78 1.55
N VAL A 79 -3.82 16.17 2.18
CA VAL A 79 -3.86 17.14 3.29
C VAL A 79 -4.13 16.38 4.58
N THR A 80 -3.37 16.70 5.63
CA THR A 80 -3.54 16.09 6.95
C THR A 80 -3.76 17.13 8.03
N ASP A 81 -4.53 16.77 9.04
CA ASP A 81 -4.73 17.60 10.22
C ASP A 81 -3.57 17.50 11.24
N SER A 82 -3.74 18.12 12.41
CA SER A 82 -2.74 18.10 13.48
C SER A 82 -2.51 16.73 14.11
N SER A 83 -3.44 15.79 13.95
CA SER A 83 -3.30 14.38 14.36
C SER A 83 -2.66 13.52 13.28
N CYS A 84 -2.27 14.11 12.15
CA CYS A 84 -1.79 13.45 10.94
C CYS A 84 -2.86 12.67 10.15
N ALA A 85 -4.13 12.72 10.56
CA ALA A 85 -5.21 12.09 9.82
C ALA A 85 -5.38 12.75 8.44
N ALA A 86 -5.41 11.94 7.38
CA ALA A 86 -5.75 12.38 6.03
C ALA A 86 -7.19 12.89 5.97
N THR A 87 -7.35 14.18 5.65
CA THR A 87 -8.66 14.85 5.53
C THR A 87 -9.09 15.03 4.08
N SER A 88 -8.14 15.05 3.15
CA SER A 88 -8.40 15.03 1.71
C SER A 88 -7.16 14.55 0.95
N GLY A 89 -7.36 14.21 -0.32
CA GLY A 89 -6.32 13.79 -1.25
C GLY A 89 -6.94 13.14 -2.48
N HIS A 90 -6.10 12.54 -3.31
CA HIS A 90 -6.54 11.70 -4.42
C HIS A 90 -5.78 10.38 -4.38
N TRP A 91 -6.53 9.28 -4.40
CA TRP A 91 -5.99 7.93 -4.46
C TRP A 91 -6.62 7.18 -5.62
N VAL A 92 -5.87 6.22 -6.17
CA VAL A 92 -6.38 5.22 -7.10
C VAL A 92 -5.95 3.87 -6.57
N SER A 93 -6.92 3.03 -6.20
CA SER A 93 -6.66 1.73 -5.61
C SER A 93 -5.95 0.81 -6.62
N PRO A 94 -4.79 0.23 -6.26
CA PRO A 94 -4.01 -0.60 -7.17
C PRO A 94 -4.69 -1.92 -7.55
N TYR A 95 -5.71 -2.35 -6.81
CA TYR A 95 -6.35 -3.66 -7.01
C TYR A 95 -7.55 -3.62 -7.96
N ASP A 96 -8.30 -2.53 -7.98
CA ASP A 96 -9.52 -2.39 -8.79
C ASP A 96 -9.53 -1.14 -9.68
N GLY A 97 -8.56 -0.24 -9.50
CA GLY A 97 -8.44 1.02 -10.23
C GLY A 97 -9.50 2.05 -9.89
N VAL A 98 -10.23 1.87 -8.79
CA VAL A 98 -11.21 2.84 -8.32
C VAL A 98 -10.49 4.04 -7.73
N ALA A 99 -10.89 5.23 -8.17
CA ALA A 99 -10.40 6.49 -7.64
C ALA A 99 -11.30 7.00 -6.52
N THR A 100 -10.71 7.53 -5.46
CA THR A 100 -11.43 8.20 -4.37
C THR A 100 -10.67 9.43 -3.87
N THR A 101 -11.39 10.35 -3.25
CA THR A 101 -10.85 11.51 -2.53
C THR A 101 -11.06 11.42 -1.03
N LEU A 102 -11.71 10.36 -0.56
CA LEU A 102 -12.05 10.14 0.83
C LEU A 102 -11.08 9.12 1.43
N ALA A 103 -10.31 9.54 2.42
CA ALA A 103 -9.42 8.64 3.14
C ALA A 103 -10.18 7.55 3.92
N SER A 104 -11.46 7.78 4.22
CA SER A 104 -12.36 6.80 4.83
C SER A 104 -12.66 5.62 3.94
N ASP A 105 -12.62 5.80 2.61
CA ASP A 105 -12.94 4.75 1.63
C ASP A 105 -11.69 3.88 1.33
N LEU A 106 -10.67 3.96 2.18
CA LEU A 106 -9.38 3.29 1.95
C LEU A 106 -8.99 2.44 3.15
N ASP A 107 -8.70 1.17 2.89
CA ASP A 107 -7.94 0.30 3.78
C ASP A 107 -6.45 0.35 3.46
N ILE A 108 -5.62 0.01 4.44
CA ILE A 108 -4.21 -0.33 4.19
C ILE A 108 -4.09 -1.84 4.20
N ASP A 109 -3.92 -2.41 3.02
CA ASP A 109 -3.83 -3.85 2.83
C ASP A 109 -2.39 -4.37 2.93
N HIS A 110 -2.27 -5.60 3.41
CA HIS A 110 -1.01 -6.35 3.46
C HIS A 110 -0.86 -7.19 2.18
N VAL A 111 0.02 -6.80 1.27
CA VAL A 111 0.27 -7.49 -0.02
C VAL A 111 0.58 -8.98 0.20
N VAL A 112 1.40 -9.31 1.20
CA VAL A 112 1.45 -10.66 1.76
C VAL A 112 0.52 -10.70 2.96
N PRO A 113 -0.62 -11.42 2.91
CA PRO A 113 -1.57 -11.45 4.01
C PRO A 113 -0.92 -11.92 5.32
N LEU A 114 -1.30 -11.31 6.45
CA LEU A 114 -0.75 -11.67 7.76
C LEU A 114 -0.96 -13.16 8.11
N LYS A 115 -2.11 -13.72 7.70
CA LYS A 115 -2.37 -15.16 7.84
C LYS A 115 -1.42 -15.99 6.96
N GLU A 116 -1.12 -15.52 5.75
CA GLU A 116 -0.21 -16.26 4.87
C GLU A 116 1.22 -16.26 5.44
N ALA A 117 1.69 -15.10 5.93
CA ALA A 117 2.95 -15.03 6.66
C ALA A 117 2.99 -16.03 7.84
N TRP A 118 1.89 -16.16 8.59
CA TRP A 118 1.77 -17.12 9.69
C TRP A 118 1.93 -18.59 9.24
N LEU A 119 1.20 -18.98 8.20
CA LEU A 119 1.24 -20.34 7.61
C LEU A 119 2.64 -20.67 7.09
N SER A 120 3.28 -19.69 6.47
CA SER A 120 4.62 -19.76 5.89
C SER A 120 5.78 -19.61 6.90
N GLY A 121 5.50 -19.49 8.21
CA GLY A 121 6.52 -19.59 9.27
C GLY A 121 6.56 -18.47 10.31
N ALA A 122 5.83 -17.37 10.10
CA ALA A 122 5.78 -16.25 11.06
C ALA A 122 5.15 -16.62 12.41
N ARG A 123 4.50 -17.79 12.51
CA ARG A 123 4.07 -18.38 13.79
C ARG A 123 5.22 -18.60 14.77
N SER A 124 6.43 -18.83 14.27
CA SER A 124 7.63 -19.05 15.08
C SER A 124 8.43 -17.77 15.34
N TRP A 125 8.00 -16.64 14.78
CA TRP A 125 8.65 -15.35 15.01
C TRP A 125 8.41 -14.84 16.43
N THR A 126 9.25 -13.90 16.86
CA THR A 126 8.97 -13.09 18.05
C THR A 126 7.83 -12.12 17.77
N ASN A 127 7.23 -11.55 18.83
CA ASN A 127 6.21 -10.51 18.68
C ASN A 127 6.75 -9.30 17.91
N ALA A 128 7.98 -8.87 18.20
CA ALA A 128 8.61 -7.73 17.53
C ALA A 128 8.81 -7.97 16.02
N GLN A 129 9.13 -9.20 15.60
CA GLN A 129 9.24 -9.53 14.18
C GLN A 129 7.88 -9.47 13.46
N ARG A 130 6.80 -9.94 14.10
CA ARG A 130 5.44 -9.83 13.55
C ARG A 130 4.95 -8.39 13.47
N GLU A 131 5.19 -7.60 14.51
CA GLU A 131 4.88 -6.16 14.56
C GLU A 131 5.66 -5.41 13.48
N ALA A 132 6.96 -5.67 13.33
CA ALA A 132 7.77 -5.08 12.26
C ALA A 132 7.27 -5.46 10.85
N PHE A 133 6.82 -6.70 10.65
CA PHE A 133 6.23 -7.12 9.37
C PHE A 133 4.87 -6.46 9.10
N ALA A 134 4.03 -6.33 10.14
CA ALA A 134 2.72 -5.72 10.04
C ALA A 134 2.79 -4.21 9.75
N ASN A 135 3.89 -3.54 10.11
CA ASN A 135 4.13 -2.12 9.89
C ASN A 135 5.26 -1.83 8.87
N ASP A 136 5.57 -2.77 7.97
CA ASP A 136 6.70 -2.63 7.04
C ASP A 136 6.44 -1.58 5.94
N LEU A 137 7.15 -0.45 6.06
CA LEU A 137 7.13 0.65 5.08
C LEU A 137 8.31 0.63 4.10
N THR A 138 9.28 -0.27 4.27
CA THR A 138 10.49 -0.34 3.43
C THR A 138 10.25 -1.19 2.17
N ARG A 139 9.47 -2.26 2.31
CA ARG A 139 9.08 -3.16 1.21
C ARG A 139 7.66 -2.82 0.73
N PRO A 140 7.23 -3.29 -0.46
CA PRO A 140 5.86 -3.06 -0.95
C PRO A 140 4.86 -3.98 -0.22
N GLN A 141 4.86 -3.96 1.11
CA GLN A 141 4.03 -4.82 1.95
C GLN A 141 2.70 -4.17 2.30
N LEU A 142 2.66 -2.84 2.44
CA LEU A 142 1.45 -2.09 2.77
C LEU A 142 1.04 -1.23 1.59
N VAL A 143 -0.24 -1.22 1.23
CA VAL A 143 -0.79 -0.44 0.11
C VAL A 143 -2.17 0.12 0.44
N ALA A 144 -2.45 1.37 0.05
CA ALA A 144 -3.78 1.93 0.17
C ALA A 144 -4.70 1.36 -0.93
N VAL A 145 -5.78 0.70 -0.54
CA VAL A 145 -6.78 0.08 -1.43
C VAL A 145 -8.17 0.54 -1.01
N THR A 146 -9.11 0.54 -1.94
CA THR A 146 -10.52 0.80 -1.65
C THR A 146 -11.06 -0.19 -0.63
N ASP A 147 -11.77 0.30 0.40
CA ASP A 147 -12.60 -0.55 1.24
C ASP A 147 -13.85 -0.99 0.44
N LYS A 148 -14.35 -2.20 0.71
CA LYS A 148 -15.44 -2.79 -0.07
C LYS A 148 -16.82 -2.49 0.49
#